data_AF-A0A9E2JJ28-F1
#
_entry.id   AF-A0A9E2JJ28-F1
#
_cell.length_a   1.000
_cell.length_b   1.000
_cell.length_c   1.000
_cell.angle_alpha   90.00
_cell.angle_beta   90.00
_cell.angle_gamma   90.00
#
_symmetry.space_group_name_H-M   'P 1'
#
loop_
_entity.id
_entity.type
_entity.pdbx_description
1 polymer ?
#
loop_
_entity_poly.entity_id
_entity_poly.type
_entity_poly.pdbx_seq_one_letter_code
_entity_poly.pdbx_strand_id
1 'polypeptide(L)'
;MPLIHSFQRPLILLLAVGLIATWTGPAPAATQEDAYAKIKVFSLVLSEIQRKYVEDKASQDLIYGAIRGMVKTLDPHSSFLTPEELKEFQIETQGSFTGVGIEITLKDGVLTVVSPIENTPAFR
;
A
#
# COMPACT_ATOMS: atom_id res chain seq x y z
N MET A 1 -50.37 -51.03 -18.13
CA MET A 1 -49.60 -50.73 -19.35
C MET A 1 -49.16 -49.27 -19.28
N PRO A 2 -47.84 -48.99 -19.33
CA PRO A 2 -47.24 -47.66 -19.15
C PRO A 2 -47.19 -46.88 -20.48
N LEU A 3 -46.57 -45.68 -20.49
CA LEU A 3 -46.11 -44.87 -21.64
C LEU A 3 -46.81 -43.51 -21.90
N ILE A 4 -46.86 -42.58 -20.94
CA ILE A 4 -47.02 -41.13 -21.27
C ILE A 4 -46.23 -40.18 -20.30
N HIS A 5 -44.99 -40.51 -19.90
CA HIS A 5 -44.19 -39.62 -19.01
C HIS A 5 -42.73 -39.37 -19.45
N SER A 6 -42.42 -39.49 -20.75
CA SER A 6 -41.02 -39.40 -21.23
C SER A 6 -40.60 -38.05 -21.84
N PHE A 7 -41.53 -37.21 -22.33
CA PHE A 7 -41.15 -36.22 -23.35
C PHE A 7 -41.02 -34.74 -22.90
N GLN A 8 -41.34 -34.39 -21.66
CA GLN A 8 -41.24 -32.98 -21.17
C GLN A 8 -40.02 -32.70 -20.28
N ARG A 9 -39.20 -33.72 -19.99
CA ARG A 9 -38.01 -33.61 -19.14
C ARG A 9 -36.79 -32.91 -19.77
N PRO A 10 -36.55 -32.89 -21.10
CA PRO A 10 -35.33 -32.25 -21.63
C PRO A 10 -35.42 -30.72 -21.67
N LEU A 11 -36.62 -30.14 -21.70
CA LEU A 11 -36.82 -28.69 -21.84
C LEU A 11 -36.60 -27.92 -20.52
N ILE A 12 -36.95 -28.52 -19.39
CA ILE A 12 -36.73 -27.93 -18.05
C ILE A 12 -35.24 -27.97 -17.66
N LEU A 13 -34.50 -28.99 -18.12
CA LEU A 13 -33.05 -29.12 -17.87
C LEU A 13 -32.23 -28.05 -18.62
N LEU A 14 -32.59 -27.71 -19.86
CA LEU A 14 -31.91 -26.63 -20.59
C LEU A 14 -32.17 -25.24 -19.98
N LEU A 15 -33.35 -25.01 -19.42
CA LEU A 15 -33.67 -23.75 -18.73
C LEU A 15 -32.92 -23.64 -17.38
N ALA A 16 -32.77 -24.76 -16.64
CA ALA A 16 -32.03 -24.79 -15.38
C ALA A 16 -30.51 -24.60 -15.60
N VAL A 17 -29.94 -25.13 -16.69
CA VAL A 17 -28.52 -24.92 -17.04
C VAL A 17 -28.24 -23.47 -17.47
N GLY A 18 -29.18 -22.84 -18.18
CA GLY A 18 -29.09 -21.43 -18.55
C GLY A 18 -29.07 -20.48 -17.34
N LEU A 19 -29.79 -20.81 -16.26
CA LEU A 19 -29.81 -19.99 -15.05
C LEU A 19 -28.51 -20.15 -14.23
N ILE A 20 -27.94 -21.36 -14.15
CA ILE A 20 -26.69 -21.63 -13.41
C ILE A 20 -25.48 -20.96 -14.09
N ALA A 21 -25.46 -20.87 -15.42
CA ALA A 21 -24.36 -20.23 -16.16
C ALA A 21 -24.23 -18.72 -15.87
N THR A 22 -25.30 -18.05 -15.41
CA THR A 22 -25.26 -16.64 -15.02
C THR A 22 -24.70 -16.41 -13.61
N TRP A 23 -24.62 -17.44 -12.77
CA TRP A 23 -24.06 -17.32 -11.41
C TRP A 23 -22.53 -17.48 -11.36
N THR A 24 -21.90 -18.02 -12.41
CA THR A 24 -20.45 -18.22 -12.48
C THR A 24 -19.76 -17.33 -13.51
N GLY A 25 -20.36 -16.18 -13.86
CA GLY A 25 -19.72 -15.17 -14.71
C GLY A 25 -18.60 -14.46 -13.95
N PRO A 26 -17.43 -14.20 -14.58
CA PRO A 26 -16.35 -13.47 -13.93
C PRO A 26 -16.84 -12.08 -13.53
N ALA A 27 -16.56 -11.66 -12.30
CA ALA A 27 -16.89 -10.33 -11.80
C ALA A 27 -16.36 -9.25 -12.77
N PRO A 28 -17.11 -8.15 -13.00
CA PRO A 28 -16.67 -7.07 -13.87
C PRO A 28 -15.32 -6.54 -13.36
N ALA A 29 -14.28 -6.71 -14.17
CA ALA A 29 -12.98 -6.13 -13.89
C ALA A 29 -13.11 -4.61 -13.86
N ALA A 30 -12.56 -3.97 -12.83
CA ALA A 30 -12.56 -2.51 -12.73
C ALA A 30 -11.99 -1.91 -14.02
N THR A 31 -12.77 -1.06 -14.69
CA THR A 31 -12.37 -0.47 -15.96
C THR A 31 -11.35 0.65 -15.71
N GLN A 32 -10.45 0.93 -16.67
CA GLN A 32 -9.50 2.05 -16.53
C GLN A 32 -10.20 3.39 -16.24
N GLU A 33 -11.41 3.58 -16.77
CA GLU A 33 -12.24 4.76 -16.55
C GLU A 33 -12.56 4.97 -15.06
N ASP A 34 -12.83 3.88 -14.32
CA ASP A 34 -13.10 3.92 -12.88
C ASP A 34 -11.88 4.37 -12.08
N ALA A 35 -10.66 3.99 -12.50
CA ALA A 35 -9.43 4.36 -11.82
C ALA A 35 -9.12 5.86 -12.00
N TYR A 36 -9.25 6.39 -13.22
CA TYR A 36 -9.07 7.82 -13.48
C TYR A 36 -10.09 8.67 -12.72
N ALA A 37 -11.35 8.23 -12.64
CA ALA A 37 -12.38 8.92 -11.87
C ALA A 37 -12.02 9.02 -10.38
N LYS A 38 -11.51 7.93 -9.77
CA LYS A 38 -11.08 7.93 -8.36
C LYS A 38 -9.90 8.85 -8.11
N ILE A 39 -8.92 8.87 -9.01
CA ILE A 39 -7.77 9.80 -8.91
C ILE A 39 -8.24 11.25 -9.01
N LYS A 40 -9.20 11.55 -9.89
CA LYS A 40 -9.77 12.90 -10.02
C LYS A 40 -10.40 13.37 -8.71
N VAL A 41 -11.16 12.50 -8.03
CA VAL A 41 -11.75 12.82 -6.72
C VAL A 41 -10.66 13.10 -5.69
N PHE A 42 -9.62 12.26 -5.63
CA PHE A 42 -8.48 12.47 -4.73
C PHE A 42 -7.80 13.82 -4.96
N SER A 43 -7.48 14.16 -6.21
CA SER A 43 -6.86 15.44 -6.58
C SER A 43 -7.74 16.64 -6.22
N LEU A 44 -9.06 16.53 -6.39
CA LEU A 44 -10.01 17.57 -6.00
C LEU A 44 -9.95 17.84 -4.50
N VAL A 45 -9.98 16.78 -3.68
CA VAL A 45 -9.91 16.89 -2.22
C VAL A 45 -8.58 17.50 -1.77
N LEU A 46 -7.46 17.03 -2.32
CA LEU A 46 -6.13 17.59 -2.01
C LEU A 46 -6.09 19.10 -2.31
N SER A 47 -6.59 19.49 -3.48
CA SER A 47 -6.62 20.89 -3.91
C SER A 47 -7.56 21.74 -3.05
N GLU A 48 -8.66 21.18 -2.58
CA GLU A 48 -9.60 21.86 -1.69
C GLU A 48 -8.99 22.11 -0.31
N ILE A 49 -8.28 21.11 0.24
CA ILE A 49 -7.54 21.25 1.51
C ILE A 49 -6.51 22.37 1.38
N GLN A 50 -5.68 22.35 0.33
CA GLN A 50 -4.65 23.37 0.12
C GLN A 50 -5.20 24.79 0.02
N ARG A 51 -6.39 24.98 -0.57
CA ARG A 51 -6.99 26.30 -0.74
C ARG A 51 -7.71 26.82 0.50
N LYS A 52 -8.33 25.91 1.28
CA LYS A 52 -9.28 26.27 2.34
C LYS A 52 -8.75 26.03 3.75
N TYR A 53 -7.66 25.31 3.90
CA TYR A 53 -7.09 25.04 5.21
C TYR A 53 -6.39 26.29 5.77
N VAL A 54 -6.50 26.47 7.08
CA VAL A 54 -6.10 27.69 7.79
C VAL A 54 -4.58 27.83 7.90
N GLU A 55 -3.85 26.71 7.85
CA GLU A 55 -2.39 26.67 7.93
C GLU A 55 -1.77 26.26 6.60
N ASP A 56 -0.70 26.93 6.20
CA ASP A 56 0.09 26.52 5.05
C ASP A 56 0.83 25.21 5.39
N LYS A 57 0.32 24.08 4.87
CA LYS A 57 1.03 22.80 4.88
C LYS A 57 1.66 22.53 3.53
N ALA A 58 2.88 21.99 3.53
CA ALA A 58 3.52 21.57 2.30
C ALA A 58 2.71 20.46 1.63
N SER A 59 2.53 20.56 0.31
CA SER A 59 1.81 19.55 -0.49
C SER A 59 2.37 18.14 -0.28
N GLN A 60 3.67 18.04 -0.07
CA GLN A 60 4.39 16.80 0.18
C GLN A 60 3.92 16.11 1.47
N ASP A 61 3.72 16.87 2.55
CA ASP A 61 3.26 16.32 3.84
C ASP A 61 1.85 15.75 3.75
N LEU A 62 0.98 16.42 2.98
CA LEU A 62 -0.38 15.94 2.72
C LEU A 62 -0.38 14.63 1.93
N ILE A 63 0.49 14.53 0.92
CA ILE A 63 0.67 13.32 0.11
C ILE A 63 1.23 12.18 0.96
N TYR A 64 2.26 12.43 1.77
CA TYR A 64 2.82 11.43 2.67
C TYR A 64 1.82 10.96 3.72
N GLY A 65 1.02 11.87 4.28
CA GLY A 65 -0.10 11.53 5.16
C GLY A 65 -1.13 10.64 4.48
N ALA A 66 -1.51 10.95 3.24
CA ALA A 66 -2.42 10.13 2.45
C ALA A 66 -1.85 8.73 2.16
N ILE A 67 -0.58 8.63 1.79
CA ILE A 67 0.10 7.35 1.53
C ILE A 67 0.15 6.51 2.81
N ARG A 68 0.53 7.09 3.96
CA ARG A 68 0.48 6.38 5.25
C ARG A 68 -0.91 5.86 5.56
N GLY A 69 -1.94 6.67 5.31
CA GLY A 69 -3.34 6.26 5.46
C GLY A 69 -3.67 5.06 4.59
N MET A 70 -3.32 5.09 3.30
CA MET A 70 -3.54 3.98 2.36
C MET A 70 -2.80 2.71 2.79
N VAL A 71 -1.51 2.81 3.12
CA VAL A 71 -0.69 1.64 3.51
C VAL A 71 -1.22 1.00 4.80
N LYS A 72 -1.65 1.81 5.78
CA LYS A 72 -2.26 1.33 7.02
C LYS A 72 -3.57 0.55 6.81
N THR A 73 -4.25 0.76 5.68
CA THR A 73 -5.46 -0.02 5.36
C THR A 73 -5.17 -1.41 4.78
N LEU A 74 -3.95 -1.66 4.32
CA LEU A 74 -3.58 -2.96 3.74
C LEU A 74 -3.40 -4.02 4.84
N ASP A 75 -2.54 -3.73 5.82
CA ASP A 75 -2.34 -4.59 6.98
C ASP A 75 -1.69 -3.82 8.16
N PRO A 76 -1.76 -4.35 9.40
CA PRO A 76 -1.22 -3.68 10.59
C PRO A 76 0.30 -3.58 10.68
N HIS A 77 1.03 -4.33 9.86
CA HIS A 77 2.50 -4.40 9.85
C HIS A 77 3.13 -3.63 8.68
N SER A 78 2.33 -3.23 7.71
CA SER A 78 2.73 -2.36 6.61
C SER A 78 2.83 -0.91 7.08
N SER A 79 3.95 -0.28 6.77
CA SER A 79 4.21 1.13 7.08
C SER A 79 4.94 1.81 5.93
N PHE A 80 4.64 3.09 5.73
CA PHE A 80 5.33 3.94 4.75
C PHE A 80 6.38 4.79 5.47
N LEU A 81 7.62 4.75 4.97
CA LEU A 81 8.73 5.58 5.44
C LEU A 81 8.98 6.70 4.41
N THR A 82 9.05 7.93 4.90
CA THR A 82 9.60 9.06 4.14
C THR A 82 11.09 8.86 3.87
N PRO A 83 11.70 9.57 2.90
CA PRO A 83 13.14 9.47 2.64
C PRO A 83 14.00 9.71 3.90
N GLU A 84 13.58 10.63 4.76
CA GLU A 84 14.23 10.97 6.02
C GLU A 84 14.10 9.83 7.03
N GLU A 85 12.89 9.30 7.24
CA GLU A 85 12.63 8.16 8.14
C GLU A 85 13.35 6.89 7.65
N LEU A 86 13.41 6.67 6.34
CA LEU A 86 14.16 5.55 5.76
C LEU A 86 15.65 5.67 6.05
N LYS A 87 16.21 6.88 5.93
CA LYS A 87 17.62 7.13 6.24
C LYS A 87 17.90 6.87 7.71
N GLU A 88 17.05 7.35 8.61
CA GLU A 88 17.19 7.11 10.05
C GLU A 88 17.06 5.63 10.39
N PHE A 89 16.06 4.93 9.83
CA PHE A 89 15.91 3.48 9.98
C PHE A 89 17.13 2.69 9.49
N GLN A 90 17.75 3.12 8.38
CA GLN A 90 18.99 2.52 7.89
C GLN A 90 20.15 2.74 8.85
N ILE A 91 20.28 3.93 9.43
CA ILE A 91 21.30 4.24 10.43
C ILE A 91 21.12 3.35 11.67
N GLU A 92 19.90 3.19 12.16
CA GLU A 92 19.60 2.32 13.31
C GLU A 92 19.89 0.85 12.99
N THR A 93 19.47 0.38 11.82
CA THR A 93 19.61 -1.03 11.41
C THR A 93 21.06 -1.41 11.13
N GLN A 94 21.82 -0.51 10.49
CA GLN A 94 23.21 -0.76 10.11
C GLN A 94 24.20 -0.31 11.19
N GLY A 95 23.74 0.43 12.21
CA GLY A 95 24.61 1.04 13.20
C GLY A 95 25.57 2.09 12.62
N SER A 96 25.44 2.51 11.36
CA SER A 96 26.43 3.35 10.67
C SER A 96 25.93 4.79 10.50
N PHE A 97 26.57 5.74 11.18
CA PHE A 97 26.26 7.17 11.03
C PHE A 97 27.01 7.72 9.81
N THR A 98 26.36 7.60 8.65
CA THR A 98 26.83 8.14 7.37
C THR A 98 26.95 9.66 7.46
N GLY A 99 28.18 10.17 7.66
CA GLY A 99 28.49 11.60 7.78
C GLY A 99 29.63 11.88 8.76
N VAL A 100 29.65 11.18 9.89
CA VAL A 100 30.79 11.16 10.82
C VAL A 100 31.70 9.98 10.49
N GLY A 101 31.09 8.88 10.01
CA GLY A 101 31.80 7.68 9.62
C GLY A 101 32.16 6.80 10.81
N ILE A 102 31.21 6.63 11.72
CA ILE A 102 31.34 5.73 12.86
C ILE A 102 30.29 4.62 12.73
N GLU A 103 30.72 3.41 13.00
CA GLU A 103 29.87 2.26 13.26
C GLU A 103 29.68 2.14 14.77
N ILE A 104 28.43 2.21 15.21
CA ILE A 104 28.02 2.08 16.61
C ILE A 104 27.15 0.84 16.78
N THR A 105 27.26 0.22 17.95
CA THR A 105 26.42 -0.89 18.35
C THR A 105 25.94 -0.68 19.78
N LEU A 106 24.83 -1.31 20.15
CA LEU A 106 24.42 -1.39 21.55
C LEU A 106 25.03 -2.64 22.18
N LYS A 107 25.95 -2.43 23.13
CA LYS A 107 26.53 -3.49 23.96
C LYS A 107 26.14 -3.24 25.42
N ASP A 108 25.47 -4.22 26.04
CA ASP A 108 25.03 -4.15 27.44
C ASP A 108 24.18 -2.91 27.78
N GLY A 109 23.39 -2.43 26.81
CA GLY A 109 22.56 -1.22 26.96
C GLY A 109 23.34 0.10 26.85
N VAL A 110 24.63 0.06 26.53
CA VAL A 110 25.48 1.23 26.33
C VAL A 110 25.83 1.38 24.85
N LEU A 111 25.64 2.59 24.33
CA LEU A 111 26.04 2.96 22.97
C LEU A 111 27.57 2.88 22.86
N THR A 112 28.08 1.99 22.02
CA THR A 112 29.51 1.69 21.91
C THR A 112 29.99 1.86 20.47
N VAL A 113 31.10 2.59 20.27
CA VAL A 113 31.75 2.71 18.96
C VAL A 113 32.55 1.44 18.67
N VAL A 114 32.25 0.78 17.56
CA VAL A 114 32.91 -0.47 17.14
C VAL A 114 34.10 -0.15 16.24
N SER A 115 33.88 0.66 15.20
CA SER A 115 34.91 1.01 14.24
C SER A 115 34.63 2.36 13.55
N PRO A 116 35.66 3.14 13.20
CA PRO A 116 35.53 4.21 12.22
C PRO A 116 35.53 3.64 10.80
N ILE A 117 34.66 4.16 9.94
CA ILE A 117 34.56 3.79 8.52
C ILE A 117 35.76 4.36 7.78
N GLU A 118 36.40 3.55 6.94
CA GLU A 118 37.55 3.97 6.14
C GLU A 118 37.22 5.21 5.28
N ASN A 119 38.17 6.14 5.18
CA ASN A 119 38.05 7.40 4.42
C ASN A 119 37.05 8.44 4.96
N THR A 120 36.60 8.32 6.20
CA THR A 120 35.72 9.31 6.85
C THR A 120 36.46 10.18 7.87
N PRO A 121 35.89 11.32 8.32
CA PRO A 121 36.52 12.17 9.34
C PRO A 121 36.84 11.44 10.64
N ALA A 122 36.04 10.45 11.06
CA ALA A 122 36.28 9.68 12.28
C ALA A 122 37.45 8.69 12.21
N PHE A 123 38.00 8.43 11.02
CA PHE A 123 39.14 7.53 10.85
C PHE A 123 40.50 8.22 11.14
N ARG A 124 40.53 9.56 11.21
CA ARG A 124 41.77 10.35 11.31
C ARG A 124 41.98 10.98 12.67
#